data_AF-A0A1H9SU86-F1
#
_entry.id   AF-A0A1H9SU86-F1
#
_cell.length_a   1.000
_cell.length_b   1.000
_cell.length_c   1.000
_cell.angle_alpha   90.00
_cell.angle_beta   90.00
_cell.angle_gamma   90.00
#
_symmetry.space_group_name_H-M   'P 1'
#
loop_
_entity.id
_entity.type
_entity.pdbx_description
1 polymer ?
#
loop_
_entity_poly.entity_id
_entity_poly.type
_entity_poly.pdbx_seq_one_letter_code
_entity_poly.pdbx_strand_id
1 'polypeptide(L)'
;MMFDYIWLAAIAWFMGFFPLFEIYLAIPTAMGLGLDIVSAVFWSWLGNFIVIPFIVYFYKWLTKFNKIQTYFTKLENSTTSKKLRKGGFIMVLVGTPIFGSWAVAAAGRMIGMRRNKLYLSSAISIALYGVLIGILTQLGIDALFLS
;
A
#
# COMPACT_ATOMS: atom_id res chain seq x y z
N MET A 1 15.02 -9.50 -23.47
CA MET A 1 13.62 -9.97 -23.57
C MET A 1 13.08 -10.51 -22.25
N MET A 2 13.51 -11.67 -21.72
CA MET A 2 13.03 -12.17 -20.41
C MET A 2 13.68 -11.47 -19.21
N PHE A 3 15.00 -11.24 -19.29
CA PHE A 3 15.77 -10.63 -18.20
C PHE A 3 15.32 -9.18 -17.93
N ASP A 4 15.06 -8.41 -18.99
CA ASP A 4 14.59 -7.02 -18.88
C ASP A 4 13.22 -6.96 -18.21
N TYR A 5 12.31 -7.86 -18.57
CA TYR A 5 11.00 -7.96 -17.91
C TYR A 5 11.14 -8.22 -16.41
N ILE A 6 11.93 -9.24 -16.04
CA ILE A 6 12.15 -9.61 -14.63
C ILE A 6 12.75 -8.44 -13.85
N TRP A 7 13.71 -7.73 -14.46
CA TRP A 7 14.33 -6.57 -13.85
C TRP A 7 13.34 -5.43 -13.62
N LEU A 8 12.51 -5.09 -14.62
CA LEU A 8 11.48 -4.06 -14.51
C LEU A 8 10.39 -4.44 -13.51
N ALA A 9 9.96 -5.71 -13.51
CA ALA A 9 9.01 -6.25 -12.53
C ALA A 9 9.57 -6.17 -11.10
N ALA A 10 10.86 -6.46 -10.90
CA ALA A 10 11.52 -6.34 -9.61
C ALA A 10 11.61 -4.88 -9.15
N ILE A 11 11.89 -3.93 -10.05
CA ILE A 11 11.86 -2.49 -9.76
C ILE A 11 10.46 -2.06 -9.34
N ALA A 12 9.43 -2.40 -10.12
CA ALA A 12 8.04 -2.07 -9.81
C ALA A 12 7.63 -2.60 -8.42
N TRP A 13 7.96 -3.86 -8.14
CA TRP A 13 7.69 -4.49 -6.86
C TRP A 13 8.44 -3.81 -5.69
N PHE A 14 9.74 -3.56 -5.86
CA PHE A 14 10.56 -2.95 -4.82
C PHE A 14 10.13 -1.51 -4.52
N MET A 15 9.83 -0.73 -5.56
CA MET A 15 9.29 0.61 -5.42
C MET A 15 7.91 0.59 -4.75
N GLY A 16 7.04 -0.34 -5.15
CA GLY A 16 5.73 -0.51 -4.52
C GLY A 16 5.83 -0.79 -3.02
N PHE A 17 6.84 -1.56 -2.61
CA PHE A 17 7.09 -1.87 -1.20
C PHE A 17 7.68 -0.69 -0.41
N PHE A 18 8.48 0.18 -1.02
CA PHE A 18 9.24 1.19 -0.28
C PHE A 18 8.35 2.39 0.16
N PRO A 19 8.40 2.83 1.43
CA PRO A 19 7.43 3.77 2.03
C PRO A 19 7.34 5.16 1.38
N LEU A 20 8.37 5.61 0.66
CA LEU A 20 8.38 6.91 -0.01
C LEU A 20 7.97 6.83 -1.48
N PHE A 21 7.99 5.63 -2.06
CA PHE A 21 7.70 5.43 -3.47
C PHE A 21 6.26 4.96 -3.62
N GLU A 22 5.95 3.83 -2.98
CA GLU A 22 4.66 3.16 -3.04
C GLU A 22 4.12 3.04 -4.49
N ILE A 23 2.81 2.85 -4.64
CA ILE A 23 2.19 2.72 -5.97
C ILE A 23 2.27 4.02 -6.80
N TYR A 24 2.45 5.18 -6.16
CA TYR A 24 2.45 6.49 -6.83
C TYR A 24 3.67 6.69 -7.71
N LEU A 25 4.83 6.21 -7.28
CA LEU A 25 6.06 6.30 -8.07
C LEU A 25 6.38 4.98 -8.78
N ALA A 26 6.00 3.84 -8.20
CA ALA A 26 6.29 2.54 -8.80
C ALA A 26 5.66 2.36 -10.19
N ILE A 27 4.37 2.68 -10.33
CA ILE A 27 3.63 2.48 -11.58
C ILE A 27 4.16 3.40 -12.68
N PRO A 28 4.23 4.73 -12.50
CA PRO A 28 4.73 5.62 -13.55
C PRO A 28 6.18 5.34 -13.93
N THR A 29 7.02 5.03 -12.95
CA THR A 29 8.44 4.73 -13.22
C THR A 29 8.58 3.44 -14.02
N ALA A 30 7.89 2.37 -13.62
CA ALA A 30 7.98 1.10 -14.35
C ALA A 30 7.43 1.22 -15.78
N MET A 31 6.32 1.94 -15.98
CA MET A 31 5.78 2.23 -17.31
C MET A 31 6.72 3.10 -18.15
N GLY A 32 7.30 4.14 -17.56
CA GLY A 32 8.28 5.00 -18.22
C GLY A 32 9.58 4.27 -18.62
N LEU A 33 9.91 3.19 -17.91
CA LEU A 33 11.03 2.29 -18.24
C LEU A 33 10.65 1.20 -19.27
N GLY A 34 9.40 1.18 -19.76
CA GLY A 34 8.94 0.29 -20.83
C GLY A 34 8.20 -0.96 -20.36
N LEU A 35 7.84 -1.08 -19.08
CA LEU A 35 6.96 -2.16 -18.61
C LEU A 35 5.52 -1.88 -19.02
N ASP A 36 4.81 -2.89 -19.52
CA ASP A 36 3.41 -2.74 -19.90
C ASP A 36 2.52 -2.39 -18.69
N ILE A 37 1.41 -1.69 -18.94
CA ILE A 37 0.49 -1.22 -17.90
C ILE A 37 0.02 -2.33 -16.96
N VAL A 38 -0.30 -3.52 -17.49
CA VAL A 38 -0.84 -4.63 -16.69
C VAL A 38 0.24 -5.14 -15.74
N SER A 39 1.45 -5.39 -16.24
CA SER A 39 2.57 -5.81 -15.41
C SER A 39 2.99 -4.74 -14.41
N ALA A 40 3.04 -3.47 -14.81
CA ALA A 40 3.41 -2.36 -13.93
C ALA A 40 2.45 -2.23 -12.75
N VAL A 41 1.14 -2.28 -13.02
CA VAL A 41 0.11 -2.24 -11.97
C VAL A 41 0.20 -3.48 -11.08
N PHE A 42 0.30 -4.69 -11.67
CA PHE A 42 0.33 -5.93 -10.90
C PHE A 42 1.54 -6.02 -9.95
N TRP A 43 2.75 -5.77 -10.45
CA TRP A 43 3.97 -5.87 -9.64
C TRP A 43 4.06 -4.78 -8.57
N SER A 44 3.66 -3.54 -8.91
CA SER A 44 3.58 -2.44 -7.94
C SER A 44 2.55 -2.72 -6.86
N TRP A 45 1.36 -3.24 -7.23
CA TRP A 45 0.32 -3.67 -6.30
C TRP A 45 0.82 -4.75 -5.36
N LEU A 46 1.51 -5.77 -5.89
CA LEU A 46 2.02 -6.88 -5.09
C LEU A 46 3.08 -6.40 -4.08
N GLY A 47 4.01 -5.55 -4.51
CA GLY A 47 5.03 -4.97 -3.64
C GLY A 47 4.41 -4.13 -2.52
N ASN A 48 3.46 -3.26 -2.88
CA ASN A 48 2.78 -2.41 -1.92
C ASN A 48 1.88 -3.20 -0.96
N PHE A 49 1.20 -4.24 -1.44
CA PHE A 49 0.39 -5.11 -0.59
C PHE A 49 1.25 -5.85 0.44
N ILE A 50 2.49 -6.24 0.13
CA ILE A 50 3.40 -6.93 1.05
C ILE A 50 3.81 -6.06 2.26
N VAL A 51 3.71 -4.74 2.15
CA VAL A 51 3.84 -3.82 3.29
C VAL A 51 2.86 -4.18 4.41
N ILE A 52 1.64 -4.58 4.06
CA ILE A 52 0.59 -4.85 5.03
C ILE A 52 0.95 -6.04 5.94
N PRO A 53 1.24 -7.26 5.45
CA PRO A 53 1.69 -8.36 6.30
C PRO A 53 3.01 -8.05 7.00
N PHE A 54 3.92 -7.32 6.36
CA PHE A 54 5.17 -6.86 6.99
C PHE A 54 4.90 -6.04 8.25
N ILE A 55 4.06 -5.00 8.16
CA ILE A 55 3.65 -4.18 9.30
C ILE A 55 2.90 -4.99 10.36
N VAL A 56 2.02 -5.90 9.97
CA VAL A 56 1.30 -6.74 10.94
C VAL A 56 2.26 -7.65 11.73
N TYR A 57 3.29 -8.18 11.06
CA TYR A 57 4.34 -8.96 11.70
C TYR A 57 5.17 -8.10 12.66
N PHE A 58 5.66 -6.95 12.20
CA PHE A 58 6.44 -6.02 13.02
C PHE A 58 5.65 -5.49 14.22
N TYR A 59 4.36 -5.19 14.05
CA TYR A 59 3.48 -4.82 15.16
C TYR A 59 3.47 -5.90 16.25
N LYS A 60 3.31 -7.18 15.86
CA LYS A 60 3.32 -8.30 16.81
C LYS A 60 4.67 -8.41 17.52
N TRP A 61 5.77 -8.23 16.79
CA TRP A 61 7.10 -8.22 17.37
C TRP A 61 7.29 -7.06 18.37
N LEU A 62 6.85 -5.86 18.02
CA LEU A 62 6.98 -4.66 18.84
C LEU A 62 6.13 -4.73 20.12
N THR A 63 4.96 -5.38 20.05
CA THR A 63 4.12 -5.62 21.24
C THR A 63 4.71 -6.62 22.23
N LYS A 64 5.86 -7.26 21.95
CA LYS A 64 6.59 -8.04 22.96
C LYS A 64 7.21 -7.18 24.06
N PHE A 65 7.40 -5.88 23.80
CA PHE A 65 7.93 -4.95 24.78
C PHE A 65 6.78 -4.33 25.59
N ASN A 66 6.76 -4.57 26.91
CA ASN A 66 5.67 -4.16 27.81
C ASN A 66 5.30 -2.68 27.68
N LYS A 67 6.29 -1.76 27.59
CA LYS A 67 6.04 -0.32 27.43
C LYS A 67 5.25 0.01 26.16
N ILE A 68 5.60 -0.65 25.05
CA ILE A 68 4.96 -0.42 23.75
C ILE A 68 3.58 -1.03 23.72
N GLN A 69 3.43 -2.24 24.29
CA GLN A 69 2.13 -2.87 24.45
C GLN A 69 1.18 -1.96 25.25
N THR A 70 1.61 -1.42 26.40
CA THR A 70 0.79 -0.51 27.19
C THR A 70 0.39 0.74 26.41
N TYR A 71 1.32 1.34 25.65
CA TYR A 71 1.03 2.50 24.81
C TYR A 71 -0.01 2.19 23.73
N PHE A 72 0.15 1.09 23.00
CA PHE A 72 -0.81 0.67 21.97
C PHE A 72 -2.17 0.30 22.56
N THR A 73 -2.23 -0.34 23.73
CA THR A 73 -3.50 -0.63 24.41
C THR A 73 -4.24 0.66 24.82
N LYS A 74 -3.51 1.70 25.27
CA LYS A 74 -4.13 3.02 25.54
C LYS A 74 -4.72 3.63 24.27
N LEU A 75 -3.99 3.59 23.16
CA LEU A 75 -4.48 4.07 21.86
C LEU A 75 -5.71 3.28 21.40
N GLU A 76 -5.67 1.95 21.47
CA GLU A 76 -6.76 1.06 21.06
C GLU A 76 -8.04 1.33 21.86
N ASN A 77 -7.93 1.63 23.15
CA ASN A 77 -9.06 1.88 24.04
C ASN A 77 -9.67 3.29 23.91
N SER A 78 -9.01 4.20 23.21
CA SER A 78 -9.52 5.56 23.00
C SER A 78 -10.85 5.56 22.23
N THR A 79 -11.69 6.56 22.51
CA THR A 79 -12.98 6.75 21.82
C THR A 79 -12.80 6.93 20.32
N THR A 80 -11.72 7.60 19.90
CA THR A 80 -11.35 7.79 18.49
C THR A 80 -11.06 6.47 17.81
N SER A 81 -10.22 5.61 18.41
CA SER A 81 -9.94 4.27 17.87
C SER A 81 -11.18 3.41 17.73
N LYS A 82 -12.09 3.45 18.71
CA LYS A 82 -13.37 2.73 18.64
C LYS A 82 -14.25 3.21 17.46
N LYS A 83 -14.29 4.52 17.20
CA LYS A 83 -15.00 5.11 16.05
C LYS A 83 -14.36 4.70 14.72
N LEU A 84 -13.04 4.87 14.59
CA LEU A 84 -12.29 4.52 13.39
C LEU A 84 -12.41 3.02 13.06
N ARG A 85 -12.38 2.15 14.09
CA ARG A 85 -12.54 0.70 13.92
C ARG A 85 -13.91 0.30 13.38
N LYS A 86 -14.99 1.03 13.72
CA LYS A 86 -16.33 0.80 13.13
C LYS A 86 -16.31 1.04 11.63
N GLY A 87 -15.64 2.11 11.19
CA GLY A 87 -15.44 2.44 9.77
C GLY A 87 -14.21 1.80 9.13
N GLY A 88 -13.56 0.83 9.78
CA GLY A 88 -12.19 0.42 9.48
C GLY A 88 -11.93 0.03 8.01
N PHE A 89 -12.92 -0.55 7.33
CA PHE A 89 -12.80 -0.87 5.90
C PHE A 89 -12.71 0.40 5.03
N ILE A 90 -13.61 1.36 5.25
CA ILE A 90 -13.66 2.63 4.52
C ILE A 90 -12.43 3.48 4.88
N MET A 91 -12.04 3.48 6.15
CA MET A 91 -10.83 4.15 6.62
C MET A 91 -9.60 3.68 5.83
N VAL A 92 -9.43 2.37 5.62
CA VAL A 92 -8.32 1.86 4.83
C VAL A 92 -8.51 2.20 3.35
N LEU A 93 -9.71 2.03 2.82
CA LEU A 93 -9.99 2.25 1.40
C LEU A 93 -9.67 3.68 0.96
N VAL A 94 -10.06 4.67 1.77
CA VAL A 94 -9.82 6.10 1.52
C VAL A 94 -8.50 6.58 2.10
N GLY A 95 -8.03 6.00 3.21
CA GLY A 95 -6.80 6.41 3.84
C GLY A 95 -5.56 6.00 3.04
N THR A 96 -5.58 4.82 2.41
CA THR A 96 -4.41 4.31 1.66
C THR A 96 -3.96 5.26 0.55
N PRO A 97 -4.85 5.77 -0.34
CA PRO A 97 -4.45 6.72 -1.37
C PRO A 97 -3.99 8.08 -0.84
N ILE A 98 -4.31 8.46 0.40
CA ILE A 98 -3.97 9.77 0.97
C ILE A 98 -2.67 9.70 1.77
N PHE A 99 -2.54 8.68 2.62
CA PHE A 99 -1.44 8.57 3.60
C PHE A 99 -0.43 7.48 3.26
N GLY A 100 -0.74 6.64 2.28
CA GLY A 100 0.06 5.49 1.91
C GLY A 100 -0.22 4.23 2.73
N SER A 101 0.18 3.12 2.15
CA SER A 101 0.00 1.76 2.67
C SER A 101 0.70 1.54 4.02
N TRP A 102 1.91 2.08 4.19
CA TRP A 102 2.69 1.96 5.43
C TRP A 102 1.98 2.61 6.61
N ALA A 103 1.55 3.87 6.43
CA ALA A 103 0.88 4.64 7.48
C ALA A 103 -0.45 4.00 7.87
N VAL A 104 -1.25 3.59 6.88
CA VAL A 104 -2.57 3.01 7.11
C VAL A 104 -2.49 1.64 7.75
N ALA A 105 -1.53 0.80 7.35
CA ALA A 105 -1.30 -0.49 7.99
C ALA A 105 -0.92 -0.31 9.46
N ALA A 106 -0.02 0.62 9.77
CA ALA A 106 0.41 0.90 11.14
C ALA A 106 -0.75 1.43 11.98
N ALA A 107 -1.46 2.44 11.49
CA ALA A 107 -2.64 3.02 12.15
C ALA A 107 -3.72 1.96 12.38
N GLY A 108 -4.07 1.17 11.37
CA GLY A 108 -5.05 0.10 11.45
C GLY A 108 -4.71 -0.94 12.52
N ARG A 109 -3.43 -1.28 12.68
CA ARG A 109 -2.99 -2.19 13.76
C ARG A 109 -3.02 -1.55 15.13
N MET A 110 -2.60 -0.29 15.26
CA MET A 110 -2.59 0.45 16.53
C MET A 110 -4.00 0.69 17.09
N ILE A 111 -5.01 0.84 16.23
CA ILE A 111 -6.42 0.98 16.67
C ILE A 111 -7.13 -0.37 16.92
N GLY A 112 -6.39 -1.48 16.84
CA GLY A 112 -6.93 -2.83 17.07
C GLY A 112 -7.83 -3.35 15.96
N MET A 113 -7.60 -2.96 14.70
CA MET A 113 -8.38 -3.51 13.59
C MET A 113 -8.08 -4.99 13.37
N ARG A 114 -9.08 -5.78 12.95
CA ARG A 114 -8.90 -7.20 12.65
C ARG A 114 -8.00 -7.36 11.41
N ARG A 115 -7.06 -8.33 11.45
CA ARG A 115 -6.08 -8.57 10.36
C ARG A 115 -6.74 -8.82 9.01
N ASN A 116 -7.75 -9.70 8.96
CA ASN A 116 -8.43 -10.04 7.72
C ASN A 116 -9.12 -8.82 7.09
N LYS A 117 -9.70 -7.94 7.93
CA LYS A 117 -10.28 -6.68 7.44
C LYS A 117 -9.19 -5.79 6.86
N LEU A 118 -8.07 -5.61 7.57
CA LEU A 118 -6.93 -4.81 7.09
C LEU A 118 -6.39 -5.31 5.76
N TYR A 119 -6.18 -6.63 5.63
CA TYR A 119 -5.63 -7.22 4.42
C TYR A 119 -6.58 -7.03 3.24
N LEU A 120 -7.86 -7.39 3.41
CA LEU A 120 -8.84 -7.30 2.34
C LEU A 120 -9.07 -5.85 1.90
N SER A 121 -9.24 -4.92 2.84
CA SER A 121 -9.47 -3.52 2.51
C SER A 121 -8.25 -2.88 1.83
N SER A 122 -7.03 -3.23 2.27
CA SER A 122 -5.80 -2.71 1.66
C SER A 122 -5.61 -3.27 0.26
N ALA A 123 -5.77 -4.58 0.07
CA ALA A 123 -5.66 -5.23 -1.24
C ALA A 123 -6.59 -4.58 -2.27
N ILE A 124 -7.85 -4.37 -1.90
CA ILE A 124 -8.85 -3.73 -2.76
C ILE A 124 -8.48 -2.27 -3.05
N SER A 125 -8.12 -1.51 -2.01
CA SER A 125 -7.75 -0.09 -2.17
C SER A 125 -6.55 0.07 -3.10
N ILE A 126 -5.45 -0.63 -2.83
CA ILE A 126 -4.22 -0.55 -3.63
C ILE A 126 -4.50 -0.99 -5.07
N ALA A 127 -5.35 -2.00 -5.30
CA ALA A 127 -5.70 -2.44 -6.64
C ALA A 127 -6.48 -1.37 -7.41
N LEU A 128 -7.52 -0.80 -6.79
CA LEU A 128 -8.35 0.25 -7.41
C LEU A 128 -7.51 1.47 -7.77
N TYR A 129 -6.70 1.95 -6.83
CA TYR A 129 -5.85 3.11 -7.06
C TYR A 129 -4.68 2.81 -8.00
N GLY A 130 -4.12 1.61 -7.97
CA GLY A 130 -3.09 1.17 -8.92
C GLY A 130 -3.61 1.20 -10.36
N VAL A 131 -4.81 0.68 -10.60
CA VAL A 131 -5.45 0.73 -11.93
C VAL A 131 -5.69 2.18 -12.37
N LEU A 132 -6.20 3.03 -11.47
CA LEU A 132 -6.42 4.45 -11.75
C LEU A 132 -5.11 5.15 -12.15
N ILE A 133 -4.04 4.96 -11.38
CA ILE A 133 -2.72 5.54 -11.65
C ILE A 133 -2.17 5.01 -12.97
N GLY A 134 -2.31 3.72 -13.25
CA GLY A 134 -1.87 3.11 -14.52
C GLY A 134 -2.55 3.77 -15.73
N ILE A 135 -3.87 3.94 -15.67
CA ILE A 135 -4.64 4.61 -16.73
C ILE A 135 -4.20 6.07 -16.90
N LEU A 136 -4.11 6.83 -15.81
CA LEU A 136 -3.69 8.23 -15.85
C LEU A 136 -2.27 8.39 -16.38
N THR A 137 -1.37 7.47 -16.03
CA THR A 137 0.00 7.43 -16.52
C THR A 137 0.02 7.19 -18.02
N GLN A 138 -0.75 6.20 -18.50
CA GLN A 138 -0.83 5.92 -19.95
C GLN A 138 -1.32 7.15 -20.72
N LEU A 139 -2.42 7.78 -20.25
CA LEU A 139 -2.95 8.99 -20.87
C LEU A 139 -1.93 10.14 -20.88
N GLY A 140 -1.15 10.28 -19.80
CA GLY A 140 -0.08 11.28 -19.72
C GLY A 140 1.08 11.00 -20.68
N ILE A 141 1.50 9.75 -20.81
CA ILE A 141 2.51 9.31 -21.79
C ILE A 141 2.01 9.62 -23.20
N ASP A 142 0.81 9.18 -23.56
CA ASP A 142 0.24 9.39 -24.89
C ASP A 142 0.15 10.88 -25.22
N ALA A 143 -0.26 11.73 -24.27
CA ALA A 143 -0.33 13.18 -24.46
C ALA A 143 1.04 13.84 -24.70
N LEU A 144 2.12 13.34 -24.10
CA LEU A 144 3.47 13.88 -24.24
C LEU A 144 4.17 13.43 -25.53
N PHE A 145 3.86 12.23 -26.03
CA PHE A 145 4.51 11.67 -27.22
C PHE A 145 3.70 11.86 -28.52
N LEU A 146 2.44 12.27 -28.42
CA LEU A 146 1.59 12.66 -29.56
C LEU A 146 1.53 14.18 -29.79
N SER A 147 2.23 14.98 -28.97
CA SER A 147 2.43 16.44 -29.15
C SER A 147 3.77 16.75 -29.77
#